data_AF-A0A7Y5C1A3-F1
#
_entry.id   AF-A0A7Y5C1A3-F1
#
_cell.length_a   1.000
_cell.length_b   1.000
_cell.length_c   1.000
_cell.angle_alpha   90.00
_cell.angle_beta   90.00
_cell.angle_gamma   90.00
#
_symmetry.space_group_name_H-M   'P 1'
#
loop_
_entity.id
_entity.type
_entity.pdbx_description
1 polymer ?
#
loop_
_entity_poly.entity_id
_entity_poly.type
_entity_poly.pdbx_seq_one_letter_code
_entity_poly.pdbx_strand_id
1 'polypeptide(L)'
;MKNICVLFLIFSCSLFLLHCNSSKNLIIKENLPVSLIIDKRFSPFELKKTYHIDTSFILQNQLIIQVSYTGGCEKQNFSLYSKGDLTKSIPPLTTFYLHSDFKSDKCNKKVKHLLTFDISPFKQRYNKTLRISLVGYLHELIYEPK
;
A
#
# COMPACT_ATOMS: atom_id res chain seq x y z
N MET A 1 36.59 -61.11 10.58
CA MET A 1 36.81 -61.19 9.11
C MET A 1 35.46 -61.37 8.43
N LYS A 2 35.13 -60.46 7.49
CA LYS A 2 34.13 -60.55 6.41
C LYS A 2 32.66 -60.69 6.86
N ASN A 3 31.90 -59.58 6.93
CA ASN A 3 31.17 -58.94 5.82
C ASN A 3 30.50 -59.96 4.89
N ILE A 4 29.17 -60.09 4.99
CA ILE A 4 28.30 -60.56 3.91
C ILE A 4 26.90 -59.96 4.08
N CYS A 5 26.46 -59.31 2.99
CA CYS A 5 25.09 -58.99 2.58
C CYS A 5 24.28 -58.08 3.53
N VAL A 6 24.23 -56.75 3.34
CA VAL A 6 23.73 -56.06 2.12
C VAL A 6 22.54 -56.82 1.52
N LEU A 7 21.35 -56.69 2.13
CA LEU A 7 20.08 -56.76 1.39
C LEU A 7 18.84 -56.33 2.21
N PHE A 8 18.82 -55.14 2.83
CA PHE A 8 17.56 -54.51 3.28
C PHE A 8 17.64 -52.98 3.22
N LEU A 9 18.30 -52.46 2.19
CA LEU A 9 18.07 -51.09 1.74
C LEU A 9 17.01 -51.18 0.64
N ILE A 10 16.03 -50.27 0.69
CA ILE A 10 14.88 -50.11 -0.21
C ILE A 10 13.60 -50.83 0.26
N PHE A 11 12.97 -50.35 1.34
CA PHE A 11 11.50 -50.29 1.39
C PHE A 11 11.01 -49.25 2.41
N SER A 12 9.99 -48.47 2.01
CA SER A 12 9.30 -47.40 2.75
C SER A 12 10.11 -46.11 2.94
N CYS A 13 10.21 -45.24 1.94
CA CYS A 13 9.11 -44.46 1.35
C CYS A 13 8.36 -43.66 2.43
N SER A 14 8.83 -42.43 2.64
CA SER A 14 8.03 -41.23 2.89
C SER A 14 6.95 -41.32 3.98
N LEU A 15 7.31 -40.97 5.21
CA LEU A 15 6.40 -40.21 6.07
C LEU A 15 6.77 -38.73 5.93
N PHE A 16 5.91 -38.07 5.16
CA PHE A 16 5.94 -36.68 4.77
C PHE A 16 6.24 -35.74 5.95
N LEU A 17 7.31 -34.97 5.82
CA LEU A 17 7.47 -33.70 6.52
C LEU A 17 6.33 -32.79 6.06
N LEU A 18 5.29 -32.64 6.88
CA LEU A 18 4.26 -31.61 6.68
C LEU A 18 4.87 -30.23 7.00
N HIS A 19 5.68 -29.72 6.08
CA HIS A 19 6.12 -28.34 6.07
C HIS A 19 5.08 -27.50 5.32
N CYS A 20 4.11 -26.97 6.04
CA CYS A 20 3.12 -26.05 5.46
C CYS A 20 3.72 -24.64 5.34
N ASN A 21 4.64 -24.45 4.39
CA ASN A 21 5.03 -23.11 3.96
C ASN A 21 3.95 -22.53 3.03
N SER A 22 2.83 -22.09 3.61
CA SER A 22 1.93 -21.17 2.90
C SER A 22 2.53 -19.77 2.93
N SER A 23 3.68 -19.58 2.27
CA SER A 23 4.07 -18.24 1.84
C SER A 23 3.19 -17.89 0.65
N LYS A 24 2.07 -17.20 0.92
CA LYS A 24 1.31 -16.56 -0.16
C LYS A 24 2.27 -15.58 -0.81
N ASN A 25 2.70 -15.88 -2.03
CA ASN A 25 3.41 -14.94 -2.88
C ASN A 25 2.47 -13.74 -3.09
N LEU A 26 2.66 -12.69 -2.27
CA LEU A 26 2.09 -11.39 -2.53
C LEU A 26 2.83 -10.87 -3.76
N ILE A 27 2.19 -10.97 -4.92
CA ILE A 27 2.65 -10.26 -6.10
C ILE A 27 2.44 -8.77 -5.79
N ILE A 28 3.45 -8.15 -5.17
CA ILE A 28 3.53 -6.71 -5.03
C ILE A 28 3.87 -6.21 -6.43
N LYS A 29 2.85 -5.82 -7.20
CA LYS A 29 3.07 -5.05 -8.42
C LYS A 29 3.61 -3.69 -7.98
N GLU A 30 4.92 -3.53 -8.10
CA GLU A 30 5.62 -2.29 -7.87
C GLU A 30 5.14 -1.29 -8.93
N ASN A 31 4.27 -0.36 -8.56
CA ASN A 31 3.89 0.73 -9.45
C ASN A 31 4.91 1.86 -9.30
N LEU A 32 5.33 2.41 -10.44
CA LEU A 32 6.04 3.69 -10.48
C LEU A 32 5.32 4.72 -9.60
N PRO A 33 6.04 5.54 -8.82
CA PRO A 33 5.42 6.54 -7.96
C PRO A 33 4.50 7.45 -8.77
N VAL A 34 3.24 7.51 -8.37
CA VAL A 34 2.23 8.39 -8.96
C VAL A 34 2.39 9.78 -8.34
N SER A 35 2.23 10.83 -9.14
CA SER A 35 2.34 12.20 -8.63
C SER A 35 1.15 12.57 -7.73
N LEU A 36 1.45 13.32 -6.67
CA LEU A 36 0.45 14.00 -5.83
C LEU A 36 -0.20 15.14 -6.60
N ILE A 37 -1.53 15.17 -6.64
CA ILE A 37 -2.30 16.24 -7.29
C ILE A 37 -2.64 17.31 -6.24
N ILE A 38 -2.11 18.52 -6.41
CA ILE A 38 -2.43 19.67 -5.56
C ILE A 38 -3.45 20.55 -6.30
N ASP A 39 -4.69 20.54 -5.82
CA ASP A 39 -5.78 21.34 -6.39
C ASP A 39 -6.62 21.98 -5.28
N LYS A 40 -6.60 23.32 -5.21
CA LYS A 40 -7.38 24.10 -4.23
C LYS A 40 -8.89 23.99 -4.45
N ARG A 41 -9.32 23.68 -5.68
CA ARG A 41 -10.74 23.54 -6.05
C ARG A 41 -11.26 22.13 -5.80
N PHE A 42 -10.38 21.19 -5.46
CA PHE A 42 -10.75 19.81 -5.18
C PHE A 42 -11.84 19.73 -4.10
N SER A 43 -12.93 19.00 -4.40
CA SER A 43 -14.02 18.76 -3.47
C SER A 43 -14.05 17.28 -3.03
N PRO A 44 -13.86 16.97 -1.74
CA PRO A 44 -13.84 15.59 -1.27
C PRO A 44 -15.22 14.92 -1.29
N PHE A 45 -16.31 15.67 -1.49
CA PHE A 45 -17.67 15.13 -1.59
C PHE A 45 -17.86 14.22 -2.81
N GLU A 46 -17.02 14.35 -3.84
CA GLU A 46 -17.08 13.53 -5.04
C GLU A 46 -16.37 12.18 -4.89
N LEU A 47 -15.73 11.94 -3.74
CA LEU A 47 -14.99 10.71 -3.49
C LEU A 47 -15.91 9.55 -3.09
N LYS A 48 -16.24 8.70 -4.06
CA LYS A 48 -16.80 7.38 -3.76
C LYS A 48 -15.69 6.48 -3.21
N LYS A 49 -15.83 6.03 -1.97
CA LYS A 49 -14.90 5.07 -1.35
C LYS A 49 -15.35 3.64 -1.64
N THR A 50 -14.53 2.91 -2.39
CA THR A 50 -14.73 1.47 -2.71
C THR A 50 -13.55 0.61 -2.27
N TYR A 51 -12.65 1.18 -1.46
CA TYR A 51 -11.45 0.56 -0.95
C TYR A 51 -11.31 0.83 0.55
N HIS A 52 -10.45 0.05 1.19
CA HIS A 52 -10.01 0.19 2.57
C HIS A 52 -8.51 0.50 2.59
N ILE A 53 -8.06 1.39 3.48
CA ILE A 53 -6.63 1.66 3.70
C ILE A 53 -6.17 0.74 4.82
N ASP A 54 -5.39 -0.28 4.47
CA ASP A 54 -4.90 -1.26 5.45
C ASP A 54 -3.79 -0.67 6.31
N THR A 55 -2.80 -0.04 5.66
CA THR A 55 -1.63 0.55 6.32
C THR A 55 -1.10 1.72 5.50
N SER A 56 -0.48 2.68 6.15
CA SER A 56 0.27 3.73 5.47
C SER A 56 1.49 4.17 6.26
N PHE A 57 2.56 4.50 5.56
CA PHE A 57 3.81 4.99 6.12
C PHE A 57 4.56 5.84 5.10
N ILE A 58 5.56 6.57 5.58
CA ILE A 58 6.39 7.43 4.74
C ILE A 58 7.80 6.86 4.70
N LEU A 59 8.35 6.75 3.49
CA LEU A 59 9.74 6.40 3.26
C LEU A 59 10.37 7.52 2.43
N GLN A 60 11.27 8.29 3.05
CA GLN A 60 11.86 9.48 2.43
C GLN A 60 10.77 10.46 1.95
N ASN A 61 10.73 10.76 0.65
CA ASN A 61 9.74 11.66 0.04
C ASN A 61 8.56 10.91 -0.58
N GLN A 62 8.36 9.64 -0.19
CA GLN A 62 7.29 8.80 -0.71
C GLN A 62 6.27 8.46 0.37
N LEU A 63 5.01 8.72 0.08
CA LEU A 63 3.89 8.20 0.86
C LEU A 63 3.50 6.84 0.29
N ILE A 64 3.60 5.81 1.11
CA ILE A 64 3.24 4.44 0.77
C ILE A 64 1.90 4.11 1.43
N ILE A 65 0.96 3.60 0.65
CA ILE A 65 -0.40 3.26 1.09
C ILE A 65 -0.72 1.86 0.60
N GLN A 66 -0.96 0.93 1.52
CA GLN A 66 -1.54 -0.37 1.17
C GLN A 66 -3.06 -0.25 1.23
N VAL A 67 -3.71 -0.54 0.11
CA VAL A 67 -5.17 -0.58 0.03
C VAL A 67 -5.67 -1.99 -0.26
N SER A 68 -6.87 -2.28 0.24
CA SER A 68 -7.61 -3.48 -0.11
C SER A 68 -8.99 -3.13 -0.68
N TYR A 69 -9.43 -3.84 -1.71
CA TYR A 69 -10.75 -3.64 -2.32
C TYR A 69 -11.26 -4.94 -2.94
N THR A 70 -12.56 -4.97 -3.24
CA THR A 70 -13.20 -6.09 -3.94
C THR A 70 -13.36 -5.73 -5.41
N GLY A 71 -12.86 -6.56 -6.32
CA GLY A 71 -12.78 -6.31 -7.75
C GLY A 71 -11.72 -7.17 -8.42
N GLY A 72 -11.06 -6.64 -9.44
CA GLY A 72 -9.77 -7.17 -9.92
C GLY A 72 -9.78 -7.79 -11.30
N CYS A 73 -10.88 -7.66 -12.06
CA CYS A 73 -10.86 -7.92 -13.49
C CYS A 73 -10.40 -6.69 -14.27
N GLU A 74 -10.76 -5.50 -13.79
CA GLU A 74 -10.20 -4.25 -14.31
C GLU A 74 -9.14 -3.66 -13.37
N LYS A 75 -8.17 -2.96 -13.97
CA LYS A 75 -7.18 -2.20 -13.21
C LYS A 75 -7.85 -0.95 -12.65
N GLN A 76 -7.92 -0.83 -11.33
CA GLN A 76 -8.33 0.38 -10.64
C GLN A 76 -7.12 1.31 -10.47
N ASN A 77 -7.25 2.55 -10.93
CA ASN A 77 -6.25 3.59 -10.74
C ASN A 77 -6.57 4.39 -9.48
N PHE A 78 -5.50 4.86 -8.86
CA PHE A 78 -5.57 5.63 -7.64
C PHE A 78 -4.81 6.94 -7.82
N SER A 79 -5.42 8.01 -7.33
CA SER A 79 -4.87 9.35 -7.35
C SER A 79 -4.89 9.92 -5.95
N LEU A 80 -3.80 10.56 -5.56
CA LEU A 80 -3.69 11.23 -4.26
C LEU A 80 -3.92 12.73 -4.48
N TYR A 81 -4.86 13.30 -3.74
CA TYR A 81 -5.22 14.71 -3.81
C TYR A 81 -4.86 15.44 -2.52
N SER A 82 -4.48 16.70 -2.65
CA SER A 82 -4.42 17.66 -1.55
C SER A 82 -4.93 19.02 -2.01
N LYS A 83 -5.52 19.78 -1.10
CA LYS A 83 -5.79 21.21 -1.34
C LYS A 83 -4.52 22.07 -1.27
N GLY A 84 -3.42 21.52 -0.75
CA GLY A 84 -2.18 22.27 -0.54
C GLY A 84 -2.26 23.25 0.63
N ASP A 85 -3.30 23.15 1.46
CA ASP A 85 -3.50 23.96 2.65
C ASP A 85 -2.79 23.33 3.84
N LEU A 86 -2.35 24.18 4.76
CA LEU A 86 -1.78 23.81 6.04
C LEU A 86 -2.56 24.45 7.18
N THR A 87 -2.74 23.72 8.27
CA THR A 87 -3.22 24.28 9.53
C THR A 87 -2.15 25.20 10.15
N LYS A 88 -2.59 26.10 11.03
CA LYS A 88 -1.70 26.97 11.81
C LYS A 88 -1.07 26.27 13.04
N SER A 89 -1.08 24.94 13.09
CA SER A 89 -0.49 24.17 14.20
C SER A 89 1.02 24.03 14.06
N ILE A 90 1.69 23.57 15.11
CA ILE A 90 3.12 23.25 15.13
C ILE A 90 3.28 21.80 15.61
N PRO A 91 3.68 20.84 14.74
CA PRO A 91 3.92 20.99 13.30
C PRO A 91 2.62 21.32 12.53
N PRO A 92 2.73 21.98 11.36
CA PRO A 92 1.58 22.17 10.49
C PRO A 92 1.02 20.83 10.01
N LEU A 93 -0.30 20.76 9.87
CA LEU A 93 -1.01 19.58 9.37
C LEU A 93 -1.51 19.86 7.94
N THR A 94 -1.32 18.91 7.03
CA THR A 94 -2.01 18.88 5.73
C THR A 94 -2.91 17.66 5.62
N THR A 95 -3.90 17.75 4.75
CA THR A 95 -4.86 16.66 4.52
C THR A 95 -4.71 16.12 3.11
N PHE A 96 -4.57 14.81 3.02
CA PHE A 96 -4.55 14.06 1.77
C PHE A 96 -5.79 13.20 1.61
N TYR A 97 -6.24 13.08 0.37
CA TYR A 97 -7.42 12.35 -0.01
C TYR A 97 -7.05 11.36 -1.10
N LEU A 98 -7.23 10.07 -0.82
CA LEU A 98 -7.06 9.04 -1.83
C LEU A 98 -8.36 8.92 -2.64
N HIS A 99 -8.25 8.99 -3.96
CA HIS A 99 -9.35 8.76 -4.88
C HIS A 99 -9.07 7.48 -5.66
N SER A 100 -10.15 6.80 -6.06
CA SER A 100 -10.06 5.68 -6.98
C SER A 100 -11.09 5.85 -8.09
N ASP A 101 -10.70 5.55 -9.33
CA ASP A 101 -11.55 5.64 -10.52
C ASP A 101 -12.52 4.46 -10.67
N PHE A 102 -12.91 3.83 -9.56
CA PHE A 102 -13.64 2.58 -9.54
C PHE A 102 -14.86 2.61 -10.46
N LYS A 103 -14.84 1.74 -11.46
CA LYS A 103 -16.01 1.34 -12.25
C LYS A 103 -16.56 0.06 -11.64
N SER A 104 -17.88 -0.09 -11.62
CA SER A 104 -18.49 -1.29 -11.03
C SER A 104 -18.01 -2.53 -11.78
N ASP A 105 -17.15 -3.31 -11.13
CA ASP A 105 -16.68 -4.59 -11.63
C ASP A 105 -17.55 -5.70 -11.02
N LYS A 106 -17.90 -6.71 -11.82
CA LYS A 106 -18.65 -7.89 -11.36
C LYS A 106 -17.75 -8.90 -10.63
N CYS A 107 -16.45 -8.68 -10.64
CA CYS A 107 -15.50 -9.58 -10.03
C CYS A 107 -15.44 -9.43 -8.51
N ASN A 108 -15.56 -10.56 -7.80
CA ASN A 108 -15.62 -10.63 -6.33
C ASN A 108 -14.29 -11.03 -5.69
N LYS A 109 -13.15 -10.73 -6.34
CA LYS A 109 -11.84 -11.08 -5.81
C LYS A 109 -11.35 -9.98 -4.87
N LYS A 110 -10.78 -10.37 -3.72
CA LYS A 110 -10.09 -9.43 -2.83
C LYS A 110 -8.72 -9.11 -3.41
N VAL A 111 -8.48 -7.84 -3.69
CA VAL A 111 -7.21 -7.32 -4.20
C VAL A 111 -6.53 -6.52 -3.10
N LYS A 112 -5.22 -6.70 -2.96
CA LYS A 112 -4.34 -5.84 -2.18
C LYS A 112 -3.39 -5.13 -3.12
N HIS A 113 -3.19 -3.84 -2.90
CA HIS A 113 -2.37 -3.02 -3.77
C HIS A 113 -1.51 -2.07 -2.95
N LEU A 114 -0.22 -2.01 -3.30
CA LEU A 114 0.72 -1.06 -2.73
C LEU A 114 0.81 0.15 -3.67
N LEU A 115 0.43 1.31 -3.16
CA LEU A 115 0.48 2.58 -3.86
C LEU A 115 1.63 3.40 -3.32
N THR A 116 2.41 4.00 -4.22
CA THR A 116 3.52 4.88 -3.86
C THR A 116 3.26 6.23 -4.50
N PHE A 117 3.29 7.29 -3.71
CA PHE A 117 3.10 8.66 -4.18
C PHE A 117 4.29 9.53 -3.81
N ASP A 118 4.79 10.32 -4.76
CA ASP A 118 5.80 11.34 -4.47
C ASP A 118 5.14 12.54 -3.77
N ILE A 119 5.57 12.81 -2.54
CA ILE A 119 5.11 13.93 -1.70
C ILE A 119 6.16 15.04 -1.57
N SER A 120 7.24 14.96 -2.34
CA SER A 120 8.27 16.02 -2.44
C SER A 120 7.74 17.42 -2.80
N PRO A 121 6.59 17.62 -3.51
CA PRO A 121 6.05 18.96 -3.71
C PRO A 121 5.75 19.73 -2.41
N PHE A 122 5.51 19.02 -1.29
CA PHE A 122 5.35 19.66 0.03
C PHE A 122 6.68 20.06 0.67
N LYS A 123 7.80 19.39 0.34
CA LYS A 123 9.15 19.82 0.76
C LYS A 123 9.48 21.20 0.19
N GLN A 124 9.22 21.39 -1.11
CA GLN A 124 9.54 22.63 -1.81
C GLN A 124 8.84 23.84 -1.17
N ARG A 125 7.66 23.61 -0.59
CA ARG A 125 6.87 24.64 0.06
C ARG A 125 7.15 24.77 1.56
N TYR A 126 7.62 23.70 2.20
CA TYR A 126 7.84 23.62 3.64
C TYR A 126 9.07 22.76 3.97
N ASN A 127 10.15 23.42 4.37
CA ASN A 127 11.43 22.76 4.69
C ASN A 127 11.52 22.32 6.18
N LYS A 128 10.39 21.92 6.77
CA LYS A 128 10.25 21.52 8.17
C LYS A 128 9.31 20.32 8.28
N THR A 129 9.30 19.67 9.45
CA THR A 129 8.38 18.57 9.76
C THR A 129 6.92 18.96 9.53
N LEU A 130 6.16 18.07 8.88
CA LEU A 130 4.74 18.19 8.63
C LEU A 130 3.99 16.99 9.20
N ARG A 131 2.80 17.23 9.72
CA ARG A 131 1.81 16.17 9.99
C ARG A 131 0.96 15.99 8.74
N ILE A 132 0.66 14.74 8.42
CA ILE A 132 -0.19 14.38 7.29
C ILE A 132 -1.39 13.59 7.82
N SER A 133 -2.59 14.12 7.59
CA SER A 133 -3.85 13.40 7.79
C SER A 133 -4.27 12.77 6.47
N LEU A 134 -4.21 11.44 6.40
CA LEU A 134 -4.73 10.69 5.26
C LEU A 134 -6.19 10.31 5.53
N VAL A 135 -7.12 10.87 4.77
CA VAL A 135 -8.55 10.71 5.03
C VAL A 135 -9.00 9.27 4.86
N GLY A 136 -9.55 8.69 5.94
CA GLY A 136 -9.92 7.28 5.99
C GLY A 136 -8.83 6.36 6.58
N TYR A 137 -7.71 6.92 7.03
CA TYR A 137 -6.70 6.24 7.83
C TYR A 137 -6.70 6.84 9.25
N LEU A 138 -6.63 5.99 10.27
CA LEU A 138 -6.81 6.40 11.66
C LEU A 138 -5.63 7.21 12.21
N HIS A 139 -4.42 6.86 11.79
CA HIS A 139 -3.20 7.45 12.32
C HIS A 139 -2.70 8.58 11.44
N GLU A 140 -2.21 9.65 12.07
CA GLU A 140 -1.47 10.66 11.35
C GLU A 140 -0.06 10.19 11.03
N LEU A 141 0.48 10.71 9.94
CA LEU A 141 1.84 10.41 9.50
C LEU A 141 2.73 11.64 9.73
N ILE A 142 3.97 11.41 10.12
CA ILE A 142 4.97 12.45 10.28
C ILE A 142 5.88 12.44 9.05
N TYR A 143 5.92 13.55 8.33
CA TYR A 143 6.81 13.75 7.20
C TYR A 143 7.94 14.68 7.61
N GLU A 144 9.16 14.18 7.49
CA GLU A 144 10.39 14.93 7.69
C GLU A 144 11.09 15.05 6.33
N PRO A 145 11.06 16.24 5.70
CA PRO A 145 11.70 16.43 4.42
C PRO A 145 13.20 16.12 4.51
N LYS A 146 13.68 15.16 3.71
CA LYS A 146 15.11 14.87 3.53
C LYS A 146 15.58 15.56 2.26
#